data_AF-A0A955XYG8-F1
#
_entry.id   AF-A0A955XYG8-F1
#
_cell.length_a   1.000
_cell.length_b   1.000
_cell.length_c   1.000
_cell.angle_alpha   90.00
_cell.angle_beta   90.00
_cell.angle_gamma   90.00
#
_symmetry.space_group_name_H-M   'P 1'
#
loop_
_entity.id
_entity.type
_entity.pdbx_description
1 polymer ?
#
loop_
_entity_poly.entity_id
_entity_poly.type
_entity_poly.pdbx_seq_one_letter_code
_entity_poly.pdbx_strand_id
1 'polypeptide(L)'
;MSGPPGVSAPSDNTRLFVFAGVAVFTVLCLGFGTSLFSALVVSFAMSDKKPQPTEKIDVGTLALTPPGHPVKLPPLPANISDGPPIPDPPIHRDQCADIQDGGPLGGPESCVTSEIHCDEMIIGHTIGGVDEYDTTFYEKKFCWPKLIDHDGGDERVYKLVMPPGEWRAWATLHTPCADLDVAAIRYDKPGCPDFNSTIHQCEMKPQSSTRSERIEMTSQTRPGQNAIWYIVVEGKNNHEGPFSLHVQCAPGLSGGY
;
A
#
# COMPACT_ATOMS: atom_id res chain seq x y z
N MET A 1 11.49 -34.34 44.87
CA MET A 1 11.81 -35.39 43.89
C MET A 1 11.87 -34.71 42.55
N SER A 2 13.09 -34.52 42.06
CA SER A 2 13.45 -33.63 40.97
C SER A 2 13.77 -34.50 39.74
N GLY A 3 13.04 -34.34 38.65
CA GLY A 3 13.37 -34.93 37.35
C GLY A 3 13.81 -33.83 36.38
N PRO A 4 14.88 -34.03 35.59
CA PRO A 4 15.36 -32.99 34.68
C PRO A 4 14.51 -32.91 33.39
N PRO A 5 14.40 -31.73 32.77
CA PRO A 5 13.72 -31.54 31.51
C PRO A 5 14.53 -32.11 30.33
N GLY A 6 13.84 -32.82 29.44
CA GLY A 6 14.40 -33.34 28.19
C GLY A 6 14.66 -32.23 27.19
N VAL A 7 15.89 -32.22 26.66
CA VAL A 7 16.35 -31.33 25.60
C VAL A 7 16.00 -31.98 24.26
N SER A 8 15.09 -31.36 23.49
CA SER A 8 14.84 -31.72 22.09
C SER A 8 15.79 -30.95 21.17
N ALA A 9 16.52 -31.69 20.34
CA ALA A 9 17.48 -31.18 19.37
C ALA A 9 16.79 -30.43 18.20
N PRO A 10 17.45 -29.43 17.57
CA PRO A 10 16.96 -28.80 16.36
C PRO A 10 17.18 -29.72 15.14
N SER A 11 16.14 -29.89 14.32
CA SER A 11 16.25 -30.54 13.01
C SER A 11 16.75 -29.55 11.97
N ASP A 12 18.01 -29.71 11.56
CA ASP A 12 18.60 -29.03 10.41
C ASP A 12 17.91 -29.48 9.12
N ASN A 13 17.12 -28.58 8.51
CA ASN A 13 16.66 -28.70 7.13
C ASN A 13 17.37 -27.63 6.28
N THR A 14 18.67 -27.84 6.04
CA THR A 14 19.44 -27.06 5.07
C THR A 14 18.99 -27.42 3.66
N ARG A 15 18.07 -26.63 3.08
CA ARG A 15 17.79 -26.67 1.63
C ARG A 15 18.81 -25.84 0.89
N LEU A 16 19.77 -26.52 0.27
CA LEU A 16 20.74 -25.97 -0.68
C LEU A 16 20.01 -25.58 -1.98
N PHE A 17 19.73 -24.30 -2.17
CA PHE A 17 19.30 -23.77 -3.47
C PHE A 17 20.52 -23.47 -4.33
N VAL A 18 20.68 -24.25 -5.39
CA VAL A 18 21.64 -24.00 -6.46
C VAL A 18 21.08 -22.90 -7.35
N PHE A 19 21.57 -21.67 -7.20
CA PHE A 19 21.33 -20.61 -8.18
C PHE A 19 22.31 -20.74 -9.33
N ALA A 20 21.76 -20.93 -10.53
CA ALA A 20 22.48 -20.91 -11.77
C ALA A 20 23.02 -19.49 -12.07
N GLY A 21 24.34 -19.42 -12.15
CA GLY A 21 25.20 -18.43 -12.80
C GLY A 21 24.61 -17.10 -13.26
N VAL A 22 24.94 -16.04 -12.51
CA VAL A 22 25.26 -14.73 -13.11
C VAL A 22 26.77 -14.57 -13.02
N ALA A 23 27.45 -14.60 -14.17
CA ALA A 23 28.88 -14.35 -14.25
C ALA A 23 29.16 -12.87 -13.92
N VAL A 24 29.63 -12.61 -12.71
CA VAL A 24 30.19 -11.31 -12.34
C VAL A 24 31.61 -11.24 -12.90
N PHE A 25 31.80 -10.46 -13.97
CA PHE A 25 33.13 -10.06 -14.41
C PHE A 25 33.65 -8.98 -13.47
N THR A 26 34.36 -9.41 -12.42
CA THR A 26 35.17 -8.52 -11.60
C THR A 26 36.39 -8.10 -12.41
N VAL A 27 36.35 -6.91 -13.01
CA VAL A 27 37.54 -6.28 -13.59
C VAL A 27 38.37 -5.70 -12.46
N LEU A 28 39.37 -6.47 -12.03
CA LEU A 28 40.40 -6.05 -11.09
C LEU A 28 41.39 -5.13 -11.85
N CYS A 29 41.11 -3.83 -11.90
CA CYS A 29 42.08 -2.85 -12.38
C CYS A 29 43.06 -2.53 -11.24
N LEU A 30 44.11 -3.35 -11.10
CA LEU A 30 45.33 -2.94 -10.43
C LEU A 30 45.99 -1.84 -11.26
N GLY A 31 46.19 -0.69 -10.63
CA GLY A 31 46.73 0.49 -11.26
C GLY A 31 48.11 0.28 -11.85
N PHE A 32 48.34 0.87 -13.02
CA PHE A 32 49.53 1.60 -13.45
C PHE A 32 49.28 1.95 -14.92
N GLY A 33 49.49 3.20 -15.31
CA GLY A 33 49.68 3.55 -16.71
C GLY A 33 48.62 4.46 -17.31
N THR A 34 49.09 5.63 -17.67
CA THR A 34 48.50 6.66 -18.51
C THR A 34 47.86 6.16 -19.81
N SER A 35 46.78 6.85 -20.22
CA SER A 35 46.29 6.99 -21.60
C SER A 35 45.56 5.79 -22.21
N LEU A 36 44.23 5.89 -22.32
CA LEU A 36 43.49 6.04 -23.58
C LEU A 36 41.99 6.00 -23.27
N PHE A 37 41.26 7.05 -23.65
CA PHE A 37 39.81 7.07 -23.64
C PHE A 37 39.30 6.01 -24.63
N SER A 38 38.75 4.90 -24.13
CA SER A 38 37.89 4.03 -24.93
C SER A 38 36.44 4.49 -24.76
N ALA A 39 35.97 5.28 -25.73
CA ALA A 39 34.55 5.56 -25.89
C ALA A 39 33.85 4.27 -26.33
N LEU A 40 33.11 3.65 -25.40
CA LEU A 40 32.21 2.56 -25.72
C LEU A 40 30.97 3.16 -26.42
N VAL A 41 30.97 3.18 -27.74
CA VAL A 41 29.79 3.54 -28.53
C VAL A 41 28.82 2.35 -28.49
N VAL A 42 27.80 2.44 -27.64
CA VAL A 42 26.67 1.50 -27.66
C VAL A 42 25.79 1.89 -28.83
N SER A 43 25.94 1.20 -29.96
CA SER A 43 25.02 1.30 -31.09
C SER A 43 23.71 0.60 -30.74
N PHE A 44 22.68 1.38 -30.42
CA PHE A 44 21.31 0.89 -30.39
C PHE A 44 20.84 0.66 -31.83
N ALA A 45 20.63 -0.61 -32.19
CA ALA A 45 19.92 -0.97 -33.41
C ALA A 45 18.45 -0.54 -33.24
N MET A 46 18.08 0.57 -33.87
CA MET A 46 16.68 0.98 -33.98
C MET A 46 15.95 -0.03 -34.87
N SER A 47 15.05 -0.79 -34.26
CA SER A 47 14.14 -1.68 -34.98
C SER A 47 13.16 -0.83 -35.79
N ASP A 48 13.29 -0.87 -37.11
CA ASP A 48 12.34 -0.29 -38.07
C ASP A 48 10.94 -0.89 -37.87
N LYS A 49 10.12 -0.26 -37.03
CA LYS A 49 8.69 -0.52 -36.98
C LYS A 49 8.03 0.18 -38.16
N LYS A 50 7.59 -0.63 -39.13
CA LYS A 50 6.77 -0.25 -40.28
C LYS A 50 5.57 0.60 -39.80
N PRO A 51 5.33 1.79 -40.38
CA PRO A 51 4.19 2.63 -40.01
C PRO A 51 2.87 1.90 -40.27
N GLN A 52 2.02 1.80 -39.24
CA GLN A 52 0.67 1.27 -39.38
C GLN A 52 -0.20 2.24 -40.21
N PRO A 53 -1.08 1.73 -41.08
CA PRO A 53 -1.99 2.55 -41.86
C PRO A 53 -2.99 3.25 -40.94
N THR A 54 -3.11 4.56 -41.12
CA THR A 54 -4.08 5.42 -40.45
C THR A 54 -5.50 5.04 -40.84
N GLU A 55 -6.25 4.52 -39.88
CA GLU A 55 -7.68 4.27 -39.99
C GLU A 55 -8.40 5.62 -40.09
N LYS A 56 -9.13 5.83 -41.20
CA LYS A 56 -9.95 7.02 -41.39
C LYS A 56 -11.16 6.92 -40.47
N ILE A 57 -11.19 7.78 -39.45
CA ILE A 57 -12.36 7.97 -38.61
C ILE A 57 -13.42 8.67 -39.45
N ASP A 58 -14.46 7.93 -39.85
CA ASP A 58 -15.67 8.51 -40.42
C ASP A 58 -16.39 9.32 -39.33
N VAL A 59 -16.39 10.64 -39.50
CA VAL A 59 -17.13 11.57 -38.65
C VAL A 59 -18.60 11.45 -39.03
N GLY A 60 -19.27 10.46 -38.43
CA GLY A 60 -20.71 10.28 -38.52
C GLY A 60 -21.43 11.56 -38.08
N THR A 61 -22.29 12.06 -38.97
CA THR A 61 -23.19 13.19 -38.75
C THR A 61 -23.96 13.03 -37.44
N LEU A 62 -23.69 13.90 -36.46
CA LEU A 62 -24.46 14.00 -35.22
C LEU A 62 -25.84 14.54 -35.56
N ALA A 63 -26.81 13.63 -35.66
CA ALA A 63 -28.22 13.97 -35.71
C ALA A 63 -28.59 14.67 -34.38
N LEU A 64 -29.02 15.93 -34.48
CA LEU A 64 -29.57 16.70 -33.38
C LEU A 64 -30.83 15.99 -32.84
N THR A 65 -30.70 15.36 -31.68
CA THR A 65 -31.81 14.76 -30.96
C THR A 65 -32.78 15.86 -30.53
N PRO A 66 -34.12 15.68 -30.66
CA PRO A 66 -35.11 16.65 -30.22
C PRO A 66 -35.05 16.88 -28.69
N PRO A 67 -35.57 18.02 -28.18
CA PRO A 67 -35.65 18.29 -26.74
C PRO A 67 -36.68 17.32 -26.11
N GLY A 68 -36.18 16.19 -25.62
CA GLY A 68 -36.97 15.07 -25.10
C GLY A 68 -36.70 14.83 -23.62
N HIS A 69 -37.69 15.23 -22.81
CA HIS A 69 -38.04 14.77 -21.46
C HIS A 69 -37.02 14.93 -20.31
N PRO A 70 -37.48 15.40 -19.13
CA PRO A 70 -36.66 15.36 -17.93
C PRO A 70 -36.32 13.91 -17.63
N VAL A 71 -35.03 13.56 -17.74
CA VAL A 71 -34.52 12.28 -17.29
C VAL A 71 -34.74 12.24 -15.78
N LYS A 72 -35.70 11.42 -15.35
CA LYS A 72 -35.88 11.10 -13.94
C LYS A 72 -34.66 10.28 -13.53
N LEU A 73 -33.65 10.96 -12.99
CA LEU A 73 -32.48 10.31 -12.41
C LEU A 73 -32.97 9.29 -11.39
N PRO A 74 -32.44 8.06 -11.41
CA PRO A 74 -32.76 7.09 -10.37
C PRO A 74 -32.47 7.71 -9.00
N PRO A 75 -33.30 7.44 -7.98
CA PRO A 75 -33.05 7.92 -6.64
C PRO A 75 -31.63 7.51 -6.23
N LEU A 76 -30.84 8.49 -5.81
CA LEU A 76 -29.50 8.23 -5.29
C LEU A 76 -29.60 7.18 -4.18
N PRO A 77 -28.76 6.14 -4.17
CA PRO A 77 -28.77 5.15 -3.11
C PRO A 77 -28.61 5.85 -1.76
N ALA A 78 -29.46 5.48 -0.80
CA ALA A 78 -29.46 6.05 0.53
C ALA A 78 -28.08 5.86 1.20
N ASN A 79 -27.56 6.94 1.80
CA ASN A 79 -26.32 7.00 2.59
C ASN A 79 -25.02 6.55 1.87
N ILE A 80 -24.58 7.36 0.91
CA ILE A 80 -23.21 7.27 0.35
C ILE A 80 -22.12 7.57 1.40
N SER A 81 -22.50 8.04 2.60
CA SER A 81 -21.58 8.28 3.71
C SER A 81 -21.02 6.99 4.31
N ASP A 82 -21.73 5.87 4.20
CA ASP A 82 -21.36 4.64 4.90
C ASP A 82 -20.38 3.75 4.10
N GLY A 83 -19.92 4.22 2.93
CA GLY A 83 -19.04 3.47 2.04
C GLY A 83 -19.69 2.18 1.50
N PRO A 84 -18.94 1.37 0.74
CA PRO A 84 -19.39 0.04 0.34
C PRO A 84 -19.54 -0.88 1.56
N PRO A 85 -20.35 -1.96 1.45
CA PRO A 85 -20.43 -2.98 2.49
C PRO A 85 -19.05 -3.52 2.83
N ILE A 86 -18.76 -3.61 4.13
CA ILE A 86 -17.53 -4.23 4.64
C ILE A 86 -17.62 -5.74 4.38
N PRO A 87 -16.65 -6.36 3.67
CA PRO A 87 -16.67 -7.80 3.47
C PRO A 87 -16.41 -8.56 4.77
N ASP A 88 -16.80 -9.83 4.76
CA ASP A 88 -16.45 -10.74 5.85
C ASP A 88 -14.92 -10.89 5.94
N PRO A 89 -14.33 -10.83 7.14
CA PRO A 89 -12.89 -10.93 7.30
C PRO A 89 -12.41 -12.36 7.02
N PRO A 90 -11.28 -12.54 6.31
CA PRO A 90 -10.74 -13.85 5.94
C PRO A 90 -9.94 -14.53 7.07
N ILE A 91 -9.63 -13.81 8.15
CA ILE A 91 -8.88 -14.28 9.30
C ILE A 91 -9.77 -14.29 10.54
N HIS A 92 -9.70 -15.38 11.29
CA HIS A 92 -10.41 -15.59 12.53
C HIS A 92 -9.44 -15.84 13.69
N ARG A 93 -9.95 -15.72 14.92
CA ARG A 93 -9.13 -15.78 16.15
C ARG A 93 -8.47 -17.14 16.37
N ASP A 94 -9.03 -18.22 15.86
CA ASP A 94 -8.45 -19.57 15.92
C ASP A 94 -7.25 -19.74 14.98
N GLN A 95 -7.07 -18.84 14.01
CA GLN A 95 -5.98 -18.85 13.04
C GLN A 95 -4.79 -17.95 13.44
N CYS A 96 -4.86 -17.26 14.58
CA CYS A 96 -3.81 -16.33 15.02
C CYS A 96 -2.42 -17.00 15.12
N ALA A 97 -2.38 -18.29 15.44
CA ALA A 97 -1.13 -19.02 15.57
C ALA A 97 -0.52 -19.45 14.23
N ASP A 98 -1.26 -19.37 13.13
CA ASP A 98 -0.81 -19.86 11.82
C ASP A 98 -0.01 -18.80 11.04
N ILE A 99 -0.14 -17.53 11.43
CA ILE A 99 0.51 -16.38 10.79
C ILE A 99 1.38 -15.70 11.83
N GLN A 100 2.70 -15.92 11.72
CA GLN A 100 3.68 -15.49 12.74
C GLN A 100 4.58 -14.34 12.28
N ASP A 101 4.56 -14.04 10.98
CA ASP A 101 5.42 -13.03 10.36
C ASP A 101 4.74 -12.50 9.09
N GLY A 102 4.99 -11.25 8.74
CA GLY A 102 4.36 -10.59 7.59
C GLY A 102 5.18 -10.71 6.30
N GLY A 103 6.31 -11.40 6.36
CA GLY A 103 7.24 -11.53 5.25
C GLY A 103 8.16 -10.32 5.06
N PRO A 104 9.09 -10.39 4.10
CA PRO A 104 10.00 -9.28 3.83
C PRO A 104 9.25 -8.08 3.24
N LEU A 105 9.79 -6.89 3.45
CA LEU A 105 9.37 -5.69 2.72
C LEU A 105 9.66 -5.88 1.22
N GLY A 106 8.65 -5.72 0.38
CA GLY A 106 8.73 -5.98 -1.06
C GLY A 106 8.50 -4.75 -1.94
N GLY A 107 8.27 -3.58 -1.35
CA GLY A 107 7.99 -2.35 -2.07
C GLY A 107 9.21 -1.74 -2.78
N PRO A 108 8.97 -0.82 -3.74
CA PRO A 108 10.05 -0.07 -4.41
C PRO A 108 10.78 0.89 -3.46
N GLU A 109 10.15 1.21 -2.33
CA GLU A 109 10.65 2.09 -1.29
C GLU A 109 10.91 1.24 -0.05
N SER A 110 11.97 1.55 0.70
CA SER A 110 12.44 0.69 1.80
C SER A 110 11.43 0.51 2.92
N CYS A 111 10.45 1.41 3.09
CA CYS A 111 9.44 1.25 4.12
C CYS A 111 8.15 0.54 3.63
N VAL A 112 7.98 0.37 2.33
CA VAL A 112 6.72 -0.15 1.77
C VAL A 112 6.75 -1.67 1.78
N THR A 113 5.78 -2.28 2.45
CA THR A 113 5.55 -3.72 2.43
C THR A 113 5.19 -4.17 1.01
N SER A 114 4.15 -3.58 0.42
CA SER A 114 3.73 -3.79 -0.96
C SER A 114 2.86 -2.65 -1.48
N GLU A 115 2.63 -2.61 -2.79
CA GLU A 115 1.50 -1.85 -3.33
C GLU A 115 0.19 -2.58 -3.02
N ILE A 116 -0.90 -1.84 -2.84
CA ILE A 116 -2.26 -2.36 -2.68
C ILE A 116 -3.17 -1.65 -3.68
N HIS A 117 -4.04 -2.40 -4.34
CA HIS A 117 -4.98 -1.90 -5.33
C HIS A 117 -6.40 -1.79 -4.79
N CYS A 118 -7.24 -1.09 -5.53
CA CYS A 118 -8.67 -1.05 -5.26
C CYS A 118 -9.28 -2.45 -5.39
N ASP A 119 -10.17 -2.78 -4.46
CA ASP A 119 -10.85 -4.07 -4.29
C ASP A 119 -9.90 -5.24 -3.97
N GLU A 120 -8.73 -4.93 -3.42
CA GLU A 120 -7.75 -5.91 -2.95
C GLU A 120 -7.87 -6.14 -1.44
N MET A 121 -7.67 -7.40 -1.05
CA MET A 121 -7.58 -7.83 0.34
C MET A 121 -6.24 -8.49 0.59
N ILE A 122 -5.53 -8.02 1.62
CA ILE A 122 -4.25 -8.56 2.07
C ILE A 122 -4.44 -9.20 3.43
N ILE A 123 -3.79 -10.34 3.65
CA ILE A 123 -3.58 -10.93 4.98
C ILE A 123 -2.11 -10.75 5.30
N GLY A 124 -1.81 -10.14 6.45
CA GLY A 124 -0.45 -9.83 6.86
C GLY A 124 -0.23 -10.00 8.35
N HIS A 125 0.96 -9.62 8.80
CA HIS A 125 1.34 -9.56 10.20
C HIS A 125 2.27 -8.37 10.39
N THR A 126 2.21 -7.71 11.54
CA THR A 126 3.04 -6.54 11.82
C THR A 126 4.54 -6.87 11.90
N ILE A 127 4.93 -7.88 12.70
CA ILE A 127 6.30 -8.43 12.75
C ILE A 127 6.94 -8.53 11.36
N GLY A 128 8.19 -8.07 11.26
CA GLY A 128 8.98 -7.96 10.04
C GLY A 128 8.77 -6.65 9.29
N GLY A 129 8.12 -5.68 9.94
CA GLY A 129 7.73 -4.39 9.42
C GLY A 129 8.82 -3.33 9.55
N VAL A 130 8.38 -2.07 9.64
CA VAL A 130 9.21 -0.88 9.87
C VAL A 130 8.88 -0.26 11.23
N ASP A 131 9.65 0.73 11.64
CA ASP A 131 9.43 1.50 12.88
C ASP A 131 9.70 2.97 12.56
N GLU A 132 8.84 3.55 11.72
CA GLU A 132 9.04 4.89 11.14
C GLU A 132 7.97 5.90 11.60
N TYR A 133 6.81 5.43 12.09
CA TYR A 133 5.66 6.27 12.42
C TYR A 133 5.29 6.21 13.90
N ASP A 134 6.13 6.81 14.75
CA ASP A 134 5.86 6.90 16.19
C ASP A 134 4.71 7.86 16.56
N THR A 135 4.37 7.91 17.86
CA THR A 135 3.36 8.84 18.39
C THR A 135 3.68 10.29 18.04
N THR A 136 4.97 10.64 18.03
CA THR A 136 5.46 12.00 17.76
C THR A 136 5.25 12.40 16.30
N PHE A 137 5.37 11.45 15.37
CA PHE A 137 5.01 11.61 13.97
C PHE A 137 3.52 11.91 13.85
N TYR A 138 2.65 11.04 14.35
CA TYR A 138 1.20 11.17 14.18
C TYR A 138 0.64 12.47 14.77
N GLU A 139 1.15 12.89 15.93
CA GLU A 139 0.79 14.18 16.54
C GLU A 139 1.20 15.37 15.67
N LYS A 140 2.46 15.40 15.24
CA LYS A 140 2.99 16.50 14.42
C LYS A 140 2.25 16.62 13.10
N LYS A 141 1.81 15.48 12.57
CA LYS A 141 1.07 15.35 11.33
C LYS A 141 -0.45 15.55 11.51
N PHE A 142 -0.92 15.76 12.73
CA PHE A 142 -2.34 15.91 13.07
C PHE A 142 -3.19 14.72 12.62
N CYS A 143 -2.60 13.52 12.58
CA CYS A 143 -3.32 12.28 12.31
C CYS A 143 -4.24 11.92 13.48
N TRP A 144 -3.74 12.13 14.71
CA TRP A 144 -4.47 11.84 15.94
C TRP A 144 -3.91 12.69 17.12
N PRO A 145 -4.76 13.16 18.06
CA PRO A 145 -4.28 13.75 19.31
C PRO A 145 -3.74 12.68 20.27
N LYS A 146 -2.53 12.87 20.83
CA LYS A 146 -1.79 11.99 21.78
C LYS A 146 -2.59 11.38 22.93
N LEU A 147 -3.45 10.41 22.65
CA LEU A 147 -4.21 9.68 23.66
C LEU A 147 -3.81 8.21 23.73
N ILE A 148 -3.01 7.76 22.77
CA ILE A 148 -2.61 6.37 22.57
C ILE A 148 -1.11 6.36 22.26
N ASP A 149 -0.41 5.34 22.78
CA ASP A 149 1.01 5.11 22.58
C ASP A 149 1.22 4.22 21.34
N HIS A 150 1.99 4.77 20.40
CA HIS A 150 2.40 4.20 19.12
C HIS A 150 3.94 4.13 19.03
N ASP A 151 4.65 4.21 20.16
CA ASP A 151 6.12 4.27 20.17
C ASP A 151 6.79 2.89 20.04
N GLY A 152 6.08 1.87 19.55
CA GLY A 152 6.74 0.60 19.23
C GLY A 152 5.84 -0.54 18.76
N GLY A 153 6.50 -1.65 18.43
CA GLY A 153 5.97 -2.71 17.58
C GLY A 153 6.25 -2.42 16.11
N ASP A 154 6.38 -3.46 15.30
CA ASP A 154 6.61 -3.26 13.86
C ASP A 154 5.35 -2.73 13.14
N GLU A 155 5.55 -2.00 12.04
CA GLU A 155 4.50 -1.37 11.23
C GLU A 155 4.52 -1.95 9.81
N ARG A 156 3.34 -2.08 9.18
CA ARG A 156 3.22 -2.47 7.77
C ARG A 156 2.63 -1.35 6.94
N VAL A 157 3.37 -0.95 5.90
CA VAL A 157 2.99 0.16 5.04
C VAL A 157 2.58 -0.36 3.66
N TYR A 158 1.39 0.00 3.22
CA TYR A 158 0.86 -0.35 1.90
C TYR A 158 0.64 0.90 1.06
N LYS A 159 1.15 0.89 -0.17
CA LYS A 159 1.04 2.03 -1.08
C LYS A 159 -0.18 1.87 -1.99
N LEU A 160 -1.14 2.77 -1.85
CA LEU A 160 -2.32 2.88 -2.71
C LEU A 160 -2.15 4.06 -3.68
N VAL A 161 -2.19 3.76 -4.99
CA VAL A 161 -2.17 4.78 -6.05
C VAL A 161 -3.59 4.95 -6.58
N MET A 162 -4.22 6.09 -6.25
CA MET A 162 -5.54 6.42 -6.76
C MET A 162 -5.44 7.08 -8.15
N PRO A 163 -6.35 6.77 -9.09
CA PRO A 163 -6.38 7.39 -10.41
C PRO A 163 -6.62 8.91 -10.35
N PRO A 164 -6.37 9.64 -11.45
CA PRO A 164 -6.67 11.05 -11.53
C PRO A 164 -8.17 11.36 -11.35
N GLY A 165 -8.46 12.53 -10.79
CA GLY A 165 -9.80 13.05 -10.61
C GLY A 165 -10.29 12.95 -9.18
N GLU A 166 -11.59 12.75 -9.02
CA GLU A 166 -12.26 12.65 -7.72
C GLU A 166 -12.47 11.18 -7.36
N TRP A 167 -11.94 10.75 -6.23
CA TRP A 167 -12.05 9.38 -5.74
C TRP A 167 -12.23 9.33 -4.23
N ARG A 168 -12.91 8.29 -3.78
CA ARG A 168 -12.95 7.88 -2.37
C ARG A 168 -12.43 6.46 -2.27
N ALA A 169 -11.73 6.16 -1.20
CA ALA A 169 -11.40 4.79 -0.84
C ALA A 169 -11.63 4.55 0.64
N TRP A 170 -11.91 3.29 0.97
CA TRP A 170 -12.12 2.84 2.33
C TRP A 170 -11.13 1.73 2.60
N ALA A 171 -10.24 1.94 3.57
CA ALA A 171 -9.39 0.88 4.11
C ALA A 171 -10.08 0.31 5.35
N THR A 172 -10.39 -0.98 5.31
CA THR A 172 -10.96 -1.72 6.43
C THR A 172 -9.92 -2.67 6.98
N LEU A 173 -9.53 -2.47 8.24
CA LEU A 173 -8.60 -3.30 8.97
C LEU A 173 -9.37 -4.25 9.89
N HIS A 174 -9.02 -5.53 9.91
CA HIS A 174 -9.56 -6.52 10.85
C HIS A 174 -8.44 -7.25 11.59
N THR A 175 -8.52 -7.24 12.93
CA THR A 175 -7.40 -7.54 13.84
C THR A 175 -7.86 -8.49 14.96
N PRO A 176 -8.14 -9.76 14.67
CA PRO A 176 -8.77 -10.66 15.64
C PRO A 176 -7.82 -11.10 16.78
N CYS A 177 -6.54 -10.78 16.66
CA CYS A 177 -5.45 -11.34 17.46
C CYS A 177 -4.69 -10.31 18.32
N ALA A 178 -4.72 -9.04 17.93
CA ALA A 178 -3.97 -7.95 18.56
C ALA A 178 -4.73 -6.62 18.43
N ASP A 179 -4.42 -5.66 19.30
CA ASP A 179 -4.94 -4.29 19.20
C ASP A 179 -4.04 -3.55 18.20
N LEU A 180 -4.44 -3.54 16.93
CA LEU A 180 -3.72 -2.84 15.86
C LEU A 180 -4.63 -1.75 15.30
N ASP A 181 -4.04 -0.62 14.94
CA ASP A 181 -4.73 0.53 14.37
C ASP A 181 -4.42 0.66 12.87
N VAL A 182 -5.28 1.39 12.15
CA VAL A 182 -5.02 1.80 10.75
C VAL A 182 -4.93 3.32 10.61
N ALA A 183 -3.88 3.78 9.95
CA ALA A 183 -3.69 5.15 9.51
C ALA A 183 -3.54 5.22 7.99
N ALA A 184 -3.87 6.36 7.39
CA ALA A 184 -3.59 6.66 5.99
C ALA A 184 -2.98 8.05 5.85
N ILE A 185 -1.84 8.13 5.16
CA ILE A 185 -1.08 9.36 4.95
C ILE A 185 -1.03 9.67 3.46
N ARG A 186 -1.46 10.87 3.06
CA ARG A 186 -1.32 11.34 1.69
C ARG A 186 0.04 12.00 1.47
N TYR A 187 0.85 11.41 0.61
CA TYR A 187 2.20 11.88 0.31
C TYR A 187 2.59 11.61 -1.15
N ASP A 188 2.55 12.65 -1.97
CA ASP A 188 2.70 12.53 -3.44
C ASP A 188 4.18 12.61 -3.91
N LYS A 189 5.16 12.46 -3.02
CA LYS A 189 6.60 12.50 -3.33
C LYS A 189 7.21 11.08 -3.32
N PRO A 190 8.35 10.87 -4.01
CA PRO A 190 9.08 9.62 -3.94
C PRO A 190 9.55 9.32 -2.51
N GLY A 191 9.47 8.05 -2.12
CA GLY A 191 9.86 7.61 -0.78
C GLY A 191 8.75 7.77 0.24
N CYS A 192 9.05 7.28 1.43
CA CYS A 192 8.13 7.30 2.55
C CYS A 192 8.11 8.67 3.23
N PRO A 193 6.94 9.15 3.69
CA PRO A 193 6.89 10.36 4.49
C PRO A 193 7.66 10.14 5.80
N ASP A 194 8.44 11.13 6.21
CA ASP A 194 9.18 11.12 7.47
C ASP A 194 8.73 12.27 8.39
N PHE A 195 9.35 12.35 9.57
CA PHE A 195 9.08 13.42 10.53
C PHE A 195 9.21 14.84 9.93
N ASN A 196 10.06 15.04 8.92
CA ASN A 196 10.32 16.33 8.29
C ASN A 196 9.43 16.60 7.05
N SER A 197 8.74 15.58 6.56
CA SER A 197 7.92 15.65 5.36
C SER A 197 6.70 16.54 5.57
N THR A 198 6.36 17.35 4.56
CA THR A 198 5.07 18.03 4.52
C THR A 198 4.03 17.06 3.98
N ILE A 199 3.10 16.62 4.83
CA ILE A 199 2.00 15.76 4.42
C ILE A 199 0.78 16.61 4.07
N HIS A 200 -0.06 16.12 3.15
CA HIS A 200 -1.23 16.86 2.71
C HIS A 200 -2.47 16.54 3.55
N GLN A 201 -2.64 15.26 3.87
CA GLN A 201 -3.77 14.72 4.59
C GLN A 201 -3.29 13.53 5.42
N CYS A 202 -3.90 13.34 6.58
CA CYS A 202 -3.69 12.17 7.42
C CYS A 202 -5.01 11.78 8.04
N GLU A 203 -5.34 10.50 7.97
CA GLU A 203 -6.57 9.95 8.50
C GLU A 203 -6.21 8.80 9.43
N MET A 204 -6.68 8.86 10.66
CA MET A 204 -6.53 7.78 11.62
C MET A 204 -7.80 7.73 12.46
N LYS A 205 -8.29 6.52 12.73
CA LYS A 205 -9.49 6.33 13.54
C LYS A 205 -9.24 5.22 14.54
N PRO A 206 -8.48 5.49 15.60
CA PRO A 206 -8.12 4.46 16.54
C PRO A 206 -9.37 3.98 17.28
N GLN A 207 -9.48 2.68 17.44
CA GLN A 207 -10.56 2.05 18.17
C GLN A 207 -9.97 1.15 19.26
N SER A 208 -10.48 1.27 20.48
CA SER A 208 -10.08 0.37 21.57
C SER A 208 -10.83 -0.97 21.46
N SER A 209 -10.46 -1.82 20.51
CA SER A 209 -10.99 -3.19 20.39
C SER A 209 -10.37 -3.99 19.25
N THR A 210 -10.38 -5.32 19.36
CA THR A 210 -10.12 -6.27 18.24
C THR A 210 -11.26 -6.32 17.21
N ARG A 211 -11.97 -5.22 16.98
CA ARG A 211 -13.04 -5.11 15.98
C ARG A 211 -12.45 -4.52 14.70
N SER A 212 -13.19 -4.69 13.60
CA SER A 212 -12.79 -4.06 12.37
C SER A 212 -12.83 -2.53 12.49
N GLU A 213 -11.76 -1.89 12.02
CA GLU A 213 -11.64 -0.44 11.88
C GLU A 213 -11.80 -0.06 10.42
N ARG A 214 -12.28 1.16 10.17
CA ARG A 214 -12.41 1.67 8.81
C ARG A 214 -12.10 3.15 8.76
N ILE A 215 -11.19 3.52 7.86
CA ILE A 215 -10.85 4.89 7.51
C ILE A 215 -11.27 5.19 6.07
N GLU A 216 -11.57 6.46 5.83
CA GLU A 216 -11.91 6.95 4.50
C GLU A 216 -10.78 7.85 4.00
N MET A 217 -10.34 7.62 2.76
CA MET A 217 -9.40 8.43 2.04
C MET A 217 -10.13 9.14 0.91
N THR A 218 -9.89 10.43 0.74
CA THR A 218 -10.49 11.21 -0.36
C THR A 218 -9.41 11.82 -1.23
N SER A 219 -9.55 11.68 -2.54
CA SER A 219 -8.62 12.23 -3.51
C SER A 219 -9.34 13.20 -4.44
N GLN A 220 -8.70 14.36 -4.64
CA GLN A 220 -9.06 15.35 -5.63
C GLN A 220 -7.77 15.76 -6.34
N THR A 221 -7.55 15.24 -7.54
CA THR A 221 -6.37 15.55 -8.34
C THR A 221 -6.73 16.10 -9.71
N ARG A 222 -5.77 16.80 -10.32
CA ARG A 222 -5.90 17.28 -11.70
C ARG A 222 -5.74 16.12 -12.69
N PRO A 223 -6.25 16.25 -13.92
CA PRO A 223 -5.98 15.29 -14.98
C PRO A 223 -4.46 15.04 -15.14
N GLY A 224 -4.08 13.76 -15.19
CA GLY A 224 -2.68 13.34 -15.31
C GLY A 224 -1.89 13.29 -13.99
N GLN A 225 -2.51 13.56 -12.84
CA GLN A 225 -1.91 13.42 -11.52
C GLN A 225 -2.62 12.34 -10.70
N ASN A 226 -1.87 11.34 -10.23
CA ASN A 226 -2.37 10.35 -9.27
C ASN A 226 -2.25 10.91 -7.85
N ALA A 227 -3.11 10.45 -6.94
CA ALA A 227 -2.88 10.64 -5.51
C ALA A 227 -2.24 9.39 -4.92
N ILE A 228 -1.24 9.59 -4.06
CA ILE A 228 -0.53 8.50 -3.39
C ILE A 228 -0.90 8.52 -1.90
N TRP A 229 -1.45 7.41 -1.45
CA TRP A 229 -1.78 7.15 -0.05
C TRP A 229 -0.90 6.02 0.48
N TYR A 230 -0.34 6.21 1.67
CA TYR A 230 0.34 5.17 2.43
C TYR A 230 -0.59 4.73 3.55
N ILE A 231 -1.07 3.49 3.50
CA ILE A 231 -1.91 2.88 4.53
C ILE A 231 -0.98 2.17 5.50
N VAL A 232 -0.94 2.62 6.74
CA VAL A 232 -0.10 2.08 7.80
C VAL A 232 -0.98 1.21 8.69
N VAL A 233 -0.58 -0.04 8.90
CA VAL A 233 -1.13 -0.94 9.92
C VAL A 233 -0.07 -1.07 11.00
N GLU A 234 -0.43 -0.68 12.21
CA GLU A 234 0.54 -0.55 13.30
C GLU A 234 0.03 -1.16 14.61
N GLY A 235 0.99 -1.49 15.48
CA GLY A 235 0.76 -1.99 16.81
C GLY A 235 0.50 -0.89 17.82
N LYS A 236 -0.56 -1.02 18.61
CA LYS A 236 -0.79 -0.12 19.74
C LYS A 236 -0.12 -0.66 21.00
N ASN A 237 0.58 0.17 21.78
CA ASN A 237 1.32 -0.26 22.98
C ASN A 237 2.26 -1.47 22.73
N ASN A 238 2.98 -1.53 21.60
CA ASN A 238 3.83 -2.67 21.20
C ASN A 238 3.07 -3.98 20.91
N HIS A 239 1.77 -3.92 20.65
CA HIS A 239 1.04 -5.11 20.22
C HIS A 239 1.42 -5.50 18.80
N GLU A 240 1.64 -6.79 18.57
CA GLU A 240 1.90 -7.32 17.25
C GLU A 240 0.93 -8.47 16.97
N GLY A 241 0.53 -8.62 15.71
CA GLY A 241 -0.36 -9.70 15.35
C GLY A 241 -0.71 -9.74 13.87
N PRO A 242 -1.38 -10.83 13.45
CA PRO A 242 -1.88 -10.93 12.10
C PRO A 242 -3.15 -10.10 11.92
N PHE A 243 -3.35 -9.65 10.68
CA PHE A 243 -4.47 -8.82 10.28
C PHE A 243 -4.94 -9.16 8.87
N SER A 244 -6.13 -8.67 8.53
CA SER A 244 -6.53 -8.50 7.14
C SER A 244 -6.84 -7.04 6.84
N LEU A 245 -6.31 -6.53 5.74
CA LEU A 245 -6.55 -5.18 5.23
C LEU A 245 -7.30 -5.27 3.90
N HIS A 246 -8.44 -4.61 3.78
CA HIS A 246 -9.21 -4.55 2.55
C HIS A 246 -9.40 -3.11 2.10
N VAL A 247 -9.10 -2.83 0.82
CA VAL A 247 -9.25 -1.50 0.24
C VAL A 247 -10.34 -1.53 -0.82
N GLN A 248 -11.35 -0.69 -0.67
CA GLN A 248 -12.41 -0.50 -1.67
C GLN A 248 -12.34 0.92 -2.20
N CYS A 249 -12.61 1.12 -3.49
CA CYS A 249 -12.58 2.45 -4.11
C CYS A 249 -13.88 2.75 -4.86
N ALA A 250 -14.25 4.03 -4.93
CA ALA A 250 -15.34 4.50 -5.77
C ALA A 250 -15.01 5.86 -6.40
N PRO A 251 -15.43 6.10 -7.65
CA PRO A 251 -15.28 7.41 -8.28
C PRO A 251 -16.24 8.44 -7.67
N GLY A 252 -15.78 9.69 -7.63
CA GLY A 252 -16.52 10.87 -7.17
C GLY A 252 -16.44 11.09 -5.65
N LEU A 253 -16.64 12.35 -5.24
CA LEU A 253 -16.75 12.71 -3.81
C LEU A 253 -18.16 12.57 -3.25
N SER A 254 -19.14 12.30 -4.12
CA SER A 254 -20.58 12.09 -3.86
C SER A 254 -21.10 12.48 -2.47
N GLY A 255 -20.99 13.78 -2.19
CA GLY A 255 -21.87 14.55 -1.33
C GLY A 255 -22.40 15.72 -2.15
N GLY A 256 -23.24 15.42 -3.16
CA GLY A 256 -24.04 16.46 -3.80
C GLY A 256 -25.03 17.00 -2.77
N TYR A 257 -24.72 18.16 -2.20
CA TYR A 257 -25.67 18.95 -1.39
C TYR A 257 -26.82 19.45 -2.25
#